data_AF-A0A5S9MG25-F1
#
_entry.id   AF-A0A5S9MG25-F1
#
_cell.length_a   1.000
_cell.length_b   1.000
_cell.length_c   1.000
_cell.angle_alpha   90.00
_cell.angle_beta   90.00
_cell.angle_gamma   90.00
#
_symmetry.space_group_name_H-M   'P 1'
#
loop_
_entity.id
_entity.type
_entity.pdbx_description
1 polymer ?
#
loop_
_entity_poly.entity_id
_entity_poly.type
_entity_poly.pdbx_seq_one_letter_code
_entity_poly.pdbx_strand_id
1 'polypeptide(L)' 'MAEGVAFANKYGARIYVTTNIFAHNENMDGLEEYLQGIESAGVAGIIVADPLIIETCKRVAPKLEVHLSTQQSLSN' A
#
# COMPACT_ATOMS: atom_id res chain seq x y z
N MET A 1 -0.16 -8.79 -9.51
CA MET A 1 -0.84 -7.49 -9.31
C MET A 1 -1.16 -6.79 -10.63
N ALA A 2 -0.18 -6.58 -11.52
CA ALA A 2 -0.40 -5.88 -12.80
C ALA A 2 -1.54 -6.48 -13.66
N GLU A 3 -1.66 -7.80 -13.76
CA GLU A 3 -2.76 -8.44 -14.49
C GLU A 3 -4.14 -8.13 -13.87
N GLY A 4 -4.24 -8.14 -12.53
CA GLY A 4 -5.47 -7.79 -11.81
C GLY A 4 -5.84 -6.33 -11.99
N VAL A 5 -4.85 -5.43 -11.98
CA VAL A 5 -5.05 -4.01 -12.30
C VAL A 5 -5.51 -3.84 -13.74
N ALA A 6 -4.85 -4.49 -14.70
CA ALA A 6 -5.23 -4.43 -16.11
C ALA A 6 -6.64 -4.97 -16.35
N PHE A 7 -7.04 -6.03 -15.65
CA PHE A 7 -8.39 -6.55 -15.68
C PHE A 7 -9.39 -5.55 -15.11
N ALA A 8 -9.17 -5.04 -13.90
CA ALA A 8 -10.07 -4.09 -13.24
C ALA A 8 -10.24 -2.79 -14.04
N ASN A 9 -9.16 -2.29 -14.64
CA ASN A 9 -9.17 -1.10 -15.49
C ASN A 9 -10.10 -1.25 -16.71
N LYS A 10 -10.27 -2.45 -17.27
CA LYS A 10 -11.23 -2.69 -18.38
C LYS A 10 -12.69 -2.40 -17.97
N TYR A 11 -12.97 -2.43 -16.66
CA TYR A 11 -14.29 -2.20 -16.10
C TYR A 11 -14.37 -0.86 -15.33
N GLY A 12 -13.35 -0.02 -15.42
CA GLY A 12 -13.29 1.23 -14.65
C GLY A 12 -13.19 1.06 -13.13
N ALA A 13 -12.82 -0.14 -12.66
CA ALA A 13 -12.66 -0.44 -11.25
C ALA A 13 -11.24 -0.06 -10.77
N ARG A 14 -11.15 0.44 -9.53
CA ARG A 14 -9.87 0.76 -8.86
C ARG A 14 -9.47 -0.36 -7.92
N ILE A 15 -8.19 -0.70 -7.90
CA ILE A 15 -7.62 -1.68 -6.98
C ILE A 15 -6.96 -0.96 -5.81
N TYR A 16 -7.26 -1.43 -4.60
CA TYR A 16 -6.59 -1.03 -3.37
C TYR A 16 -5.95 -2.27 -2.73
N VAL A 17 -4.74 -2.11 -2.19
CA VAL A 17 -3.99 -3.20 -1.54
C VAL A 17 -3.95 -2.97 -0.03
N THR A 18 -4.30 -3.98 0.76
CA THR A 18 -4.14 -3.92 2.22
C THR A 18 -2.71 -4.27 2.61
N THR A 19 -2.07 -3.37 3.37
CA THR A 19 -0.74 -3.55 3.93
C THR A 19 -0.86 -3.78 5.43
N ASN A 20 -1.25 -4.99 5.81
CA ASN A 20 -1.37 -5.44 7.20
C ASN A 20 -0.05 -6.00 7.76
N ILE A 21 1.08 -5.46 7.30
CA ILE A 21 2.39 -5.85 7.84
C ILE A 21 2.58 -5.04 9.12
N PHE A 22 2.56 -5.70 10.27
CA PHE A 22 3.14 -5.11 11.48
C PHE A 22 4.64 -5.01 11.23
N ALA A 23 5.19 -3.80 11.17
CA ALA A 23 6.62 -3.62 10.98
C ALA A 23 7.37 -4.16 12.21
N HIS A 24 7.71 -5.45 12.20
CA HIS A 24 8.81 -5.96 13.01
C HIS A 24 10.09 -5.67 12.24
N ASN A 25 11.17 -5.30 12.94
CA ASN A 25 12.41 -4.79 12.35
C ASN A 25 13.01 -5.68 11.22
N GLU A 26 12.65 -6.96 11.15
CA GLU A 26 13.08 -7.90 10.10
C GLU A 26 12.26 -7.79 8.79
N ASN A 27 11.11 -7.11 8.80
CA ASN A 27 10.22 -6.88 7.64
C ASN A 27 10.47 -5.54 6.93
N MET A 28 11.48 -4.77 7.36
CA MET A 28 11.83 -3.48 6.74
C MET A 28 12.65 -3.65 5.46
N ASP A 29 13.43 -4.72 5.38
CA ASP A 29 14.20 -5.06 4.17
C ASP A 29 13.22 -5.46 3.06
N GLY A 30 13.13 -4.64 2.01
CA GLY A 30 12.22 -4.84 0.88
C GLY A 30 10.92 -4.01 0.94
N LEU A 31 10.68 -3.22 1.99
CA LEU A 31 9.46 -2.41 2.10
C LEU A 31 9.38 -1.35 0.99
N GLU A 32 10.50 -0.68 0.71
CA GLU A 32 10.54 0.37 -0.32
C GLU A 32 10.27 -0.23 -1.71
N GLU A 33 10.95 -1.33 -2.03
CA GLU A 33 10.79 -2.07 -3.28
C GLU A 33 9.37 -2.61 -3.44
N TYR A 34 8.76 -3.08 -2.34
CA TYR A 34 7.38 -3.55 -2.34
C TYR A 34 6.39 -2.42 -2.67
N LEU A 35 6.51 -1.26 -2.02
CA LEU A 35 5.65 -0.11 -2.25
C LEU A 35 5.83 0.46 -3.66
N GLN A 36 7.07 0.54 -4.15
CA GLN A 36 7.37 0.91 -5.54
C GLN A 36 6.77 -0.09 -6.53
N GLY A 37 6.80 -1.38 -6.19
CA GLY A 37 6.19 -2.45 -6.99
C GLY A 37 4.67 -2.31 -7.07
N ILE A 38 4.01 -1.94 -5.96
CA ILE A 38 2.57 -1.66 -5.92
C ILE A 38 2.24 -0.47 -6.84
N GLU A 39 2.97 0.64 -6.73
CA GLU A 39 2.78 1.83 -7.58
C GLU A 39 2.99 1.49 -9.06
N SER A 40 4.10 0.78 -9.36
CA SER A 40 4.46 0.38 -10.72
C SER A 40 3.44 -0.57 -11.34
N ALA A 41 2.75 -1.38 -10.53
CA ALA A 41 1.68 -2.25 -10.99
C ALA A 41 0.38 -1.49 -11.34
N GLY A 42 0.28 -0.20 -11.02
CA GLY A 42 -0.89 0.65 -11.31
C GLY A 42 -2.02 0.53 -10.28
N VAL A 43 -1.71 0.09 -9.06
CA VAL A 43 -2.66 0.10 -7.93
C VAL A 43 -3.03 1.56 -7.58
N ALA A 44 -4.28 1.81 -7.20
CA ALA A 44 -4.76 3.16 -6.91
C ALA A 44 -4.34 3.65 -5.52
N GLY A 45 -4.23 2.74 -4.56
CA GLY A 45 -3.83 3.07 -3.20
C GLY A 45 -3.63 1.88 -2.29
N ILE A 46 -3.21 2.17 -1.07
CA ILE A 46 -3.02 1.20 0.00
C ILE A 46 -3.92 1.51 1.19
N ILE A 47 -4.30 0.46 1.90
CA ILE A 47 -5.00 0.52 3.19
C ILE A 47 -4.01 0.08 4.26
N VAL A 48 -3.68 0.96 5.20
CA VAL A 48 -2.55 0.78 6.12
C VAL A 48 -2.84 1.40 7.49
N ALA A 49 -2.24 0.84 8.56
CA ALA A 49 -2.34 1.37 9.92
C ALA A 49 -1.00 1.86 10.49
N ASP A 50 0.12 1.36 9.98
CA ASP A 50 1.46 1.63 10.52
C ASP A 50 2.01 2.99 10.04
N PRO A 51 2.36 3.93 10.93
CA PRO A 51 2.95 5.23 10.57
C PRO A 51 4.24 5.13 9.73
N LEU A 52 5.09 4.13 10.00
CA LEU A 52 6.33 3.93 9.27
C LEU A 52 6.06 3.57 7.81
N ILE A 53 5.06 2.71 7.56
CA ILE A 53 4.64 2.36 6.19
C ILE A 53 4.01 3.57 5.50
N ILE A 54 3.19 4.37 6.22
CA ILE A 54 2.59 5.59 5.66
C ILE A 54 3.67 6.57 5.18
N GLU A 55 4.64 6.88 6.05
CA GLU A 55 5.70 7.82 5.71
C GLU A 55 6.63 7.29 4.62
N THR A 56 6.93 5.98 4.64
CA THR A 56 7.72 5.34 3.59
C THR A 56 6.98 5.39 2.25
N CYS A 57 5.68 5.09 2.22
CA CYS A 57 4.87 5.14 0.99
C CYS A 57 4.86 6.54 0.38
N LYS A 58 4.68 7.60 1.19
CA LYS A 58 4.73 8.98 0.68
C LYS A 58 6.08 9.33 0.06
N ARG A 59 7.18 8.75 0.54
CA ARG A 59 8.54 9.00 0.03
C ARG A 59 8.82 8.23 -1.26
N VAL A 60 8.47 6.94 -1.32
CA VAL A 60 8.94 6.04 -2.39
C VAL A 60 7.87 5.73 -3.44
N ALA A 61 6.60 5.91 -3.10
CA ALA A 61 5.45 5.61 -3.95
C ALA A 61 4.36 6.72 -3.83
N PRO A 62 4.71 7.98 -4.15
CA PRO A 62 3.86 9.15 -3.89
C PRO A 62 2.56 9.21 -4.71
N LYS A 63 2.38 8.35 -5.72
CA LYS A 63 1.15 8.29 -6.52
C LYS A 63 0.08 7.39 -5.91
N LEU A 64 0.43 6.57 -4.90
CA LEU A 64 -0.54 5.74 -4.19
C LEU A 64 -1.37 6.58 -3.23
N GLU A 65 -2.69 6.48 -3.32
CA GLU A 65 -3.57 6.98 -2.27
C GLU A 65 -3.32 6.20 -0.96
N VAL A 66 -3.25 6.89 0.17
CA VAL A 66 -3.06 6.24 1.49
C VAL A 66 -4.36 6.35 2.28
N HIS A 67 -4.98 5.20 2.56
CA HIS A 67 -6.21 5.07 3.32
C HIS A 67 -5.90 4.45 4.69
N LEU A 68 -6.38 5.10 5.76
CA LEU A 68 -6.16 4.61 7.12
C LEU A 68 -7.07 3.40 7.42
N SER A 69 -6.47 2.30 7.83
CA SER A 69 -7.18 1.11 8.31
C SER A 69 -7.78 1.38 9.69
N THR A 70 -9.00 0.89 9.93
CA THR A 70 -9.68 0.95 11.25
C THR A 70 -8.91 0.22 12.36
N GLN A 71 -7.88 -0.55 12.03
CA GLN A 71 -6.95 -1.15 12.98
C GLN A 71 -6.11 -0.11 13.76
N GLN A 72 -6.03 1.15 13.32
CA GLN A 72 -5.47 2.23 14.15
C GLN A 72 -6.33 2.60 15.36
N SER A 73 -7.64 2.29 15.35
CA SER A 73 -8.57 2.68 16.41
C SER A 73 -8.37 1.93 17.74
N LEU A 74 -7.38 1.04 17.83
CA LEU A 74 -7.09 0.23 19.03
C LEU A 74 -5.87 0.73 19.84
N SER A 75 -5.30 1.88 19.51
CA SER A 75 -4.25 2.51 20.32
C SER A 75 -4.84 3.67 21.15
N ASN A 76 -5.47 3.33 22.28
CA ASN A 76 -5.76 4.23 23.40
C ASN A 76 -4.87 3.89 24.59
#